data_AF-A0A4Y9JVR2-F1
#
_entry.id   AF-A0A4Y9JVR2-F1
#
_cell.length_a   1.000
_cell.length_b   1.000
_cell.length_c   1.000
_cell.angle_alpha   90.00
_cell.angle_beta   90.00
_cell.angle_gamma   90.00
#
_symmetry.space_group_name_H-M   'P 1'
#
loop_
_entity.id
_entity.type
_entity.pdbx_description
1 polymer ?
#
loop_
_entity_poly.entity_id
_entity_poly.type
_entity_poly.pdbx_seq_one_letter_code
_entity_poly.pdbx_strand_id
1 'polypeptide(L)'
;MKIDLDEVKQGDQVWHDRYGYGTVIRVQKGVCDVQFGESQRPQTFTEGGMHNGYKVLWWQPPMIFTPRKRVDYRHFLHIVDGLHQQLFGGER
;
A
#
# COMPACT_ATOMS: atom_id res chain seq x y z
N MET A 1 4.22 -12.22 -6.56
CA MET A 1 4.06 -10.84 -7.07
C MET A 1 4.58 -9.87 -6.03
N LYS A 2 4.81 -8.62 -6.39
CA LYS A 2 5.24 -7.56 -5.49
C LYS A 2 4.23 -6.42 -5.42
N ILE A 3 4.16 -5.78 -4.28
CA ILE A 3 3.49 -4.49 -4.06
C ILE A 3 4.58 -3.55 -3.56
N ASP A 4 4.75 -2.42 -4.24
CA ASP A 4 5.70 -1.38 -3.83
C ASP A 4 7.13 -1.91 -3.59
N LEU A 5 7.56 -2.86 -4.43
CA LEU A 5 8.85 -3.59 -4.43
C LEU A 5 8.99 -4.73 -3.41
N ASP A 6 8.07 -4.85 -2.48
CA ASP A 6 8.05 -5.90 -1.46
C ASP A 6 7.24 -7.12 -1.91
N GLU A 7 7.70 -8.31 -1.53
CA GLU A 7 7.07 -9.58 -1.88
C GLU A 7 5.76 -9.77 -1.13
N VAL A 8 4.71 -10.16 -1.86
CA VAL A 8 3.41 -10.53 -1.28
C VAL A 8 3.38 -11.98 -0.88
N LYS A 9 3.01 -12.24 0.38
CA LYS A 9 2.84 -13.57 0.98
C LYS A 9 1.41 -13.79 1.44
N GLN A 10 1.01 -15.06 1.52
CA GLN A 10 -0.27 -15.41 2.11
C GLN A 10 -0.26 -15.06 3.60
N GLY A 11 -1.35 -14.46 4.08
CA GLY A 11 -1.48 -13.95 5.45
C GLY A 11 -1.15 -12.47 5.59
N ASP A 12 -0.50 -11.86 4.60
CA ASP A 12 -0.19 -10.43 4.64
C ASP A 12 -1.47 -9.59 4.70
N GLN A 13 -1.40 -8.50 5.47
CA GLN A 13 -2.43 -7.47 5.48
C GLN A 13 -2.10 -6.41 4.44
N VAL A 14 -3.12 -6.01 3.69
CA VAL A 14 -3.04 -4.99 2.65
C VAL A 14 -4.24 -4.05 2.77
N TRP A 15 -4.10 -2.84 2.28
CA TRP A 15 -5.15 -1.82 2.27
C TRP A 15 -5.60 -1.51 0.84
N HIS A 16 -6.92 -1.40 0.65
CA HIS A 16 -7.56 -1.05 -0.60
C HIS A 16 -8.34 0.26 -0.47
N ASP A 17 -8.32 1.09 -1.52
CA ASP A 17 -8.90 2.45 -1.50
C ASP A 17 -10.39 2.52 -1.13
N ARG A 18 -11.19 1.55 -1.57
CA ARG A 18 -12.63 1.45 -1.29
C ARG A 18 -13.00 0.48 -0.17
N TYR A 19 -12.23 -0.60 0.02
CA TYR A 19 -12.61 -1.70 0.91
C TYR A 19 -11.88 -1.68 2.25
N GLY A 20 -10.89 -0.79 2.42
CA GLY A 20 -10.07 -0.77 3.62
C GLY A 20 -9.12 -1.96 3.68
N TYR A 21 -8.86 -2.47 4.89
CA TYR A 21 -7.94 -3.58 5.08
C TYR A 21 -8.52 -4.94 4.65
N GLY A 22 -7.66 -5.76 4.06
CA GLY A 22 -7.93 -7.16 3.73
C GLY A 22 -6.71 -8.03 3.96
N THR A 23 -6.93 -9.34 3.93
CA THR A 23 -5.89 -10.35 4.12
C THR A 23 -5.65 -11.08 2.81
N VAL A 24 -4.39 -11.22 2.41
CA VAL A 24 -4.01 -12.04 1.27
C VAL A 24 -4.25 -13.50 1.61
N ILE A 25 -5.18 -14.15 0.90
CA ILE A 25 -5.53 -15.56 1.17
C ILE A 25 -4.86 -16.53 0.20
N ARG A 26 -4.38 -16.04 -0.94
CA ARG A 26 -3.74 -16.86 -1.97
C ARG A 26 -2.77 -16.00 -2.79
N VAL A 27 -1.60 -16.54 -3.08
CA VAL A 27 -0.61 -15.94 -3.99
C VAL A 27 -0.32 -16.92 -5.11
N GLN A 28 -0.38 -16.45 -6.36
CA GLN A 28 -0.04 -17.20 -7.55
C GLN A 28 0.91 -16.37 -8.43
N LYS A 29 1.39 -16.94 -9.54
CA LYS A 29 2.33 -16.25 -10.43
C LYS A 29 1.69 -14.98 -11.00
N GLY A 30 2.17 -13.82 -10.54
CA GLY A 30 1.75 -12.49 -10.99
C GLY A 30 0.42 -11.97 -10.42
N VAL A 31 -0.25 -12.73 -9.55
CA VAL A 31 -1.53 -12.34 -8.94
C VAL A 31 -1.64 -12.76 -7.48
N CYS A 32 -2.48 -12.06 -6.72
CA CYS A 32 -2.90 -12.47 -5.37
C CYS A 32 -4.41 -12.29 -5.22
N ASP A 33 -5.01 -13.09 -4.35
CA ASP A 33 -6.40 -12.93 -3.95
C ASP A 33 -6.45 -12.41 -2.51
N VAL A 34 -7.27 -11.38 -2.32
CA VAL A 34 -7.43 -10.70 -1.04
C VAL A 34 -8.88 -10.81 -0.58
N GLN A 35 -9.04 -11.21 0.67
CA GLN A 35 -10.32 -11.23 1.37
C GLN A 35 -10.47 -9.93 2.15
N PHE A 36 -11.45 -9.11 1.80
CA PHE A 36 -11.76 -7.87 2.51
C PHE A 36 -13.01 -8.07 3.38
N GLY A 37 -12.91 -7.77 4.67
CA GLY A 37 -14.02 -7.80 5.63
C GLY A 37 -15.00 -8.97 5.43
N GLU A 38 -16.30 -8.66 5.43
CA GLU A 38 -17.39 -9.62 5.22
C GLU A 38 -17.68 -9.94 3.74
N SER A 39 -16.80 -9.56 2.79
CA SER A 39 -17.08 -9.84 1.38
C SER A 39 -17.23 -11.36 1.18
N GLN A 40 -18.25 -11.80 0.45
CA GLN A 40 -18.46 -13.23 0.23
C GLN A 40 -17.43 -13.85 -0.72
N ARG A 41 -16.68 -13.02 -1.46
CA ARG A 41 -15.76 -13.46 -2.49
C ARG A 41 -14.44 -12.69 -2.45
N PRO A 42 -13.30 -13.39 -2.41
CA PRO A 42 -11.99 -12.79 -2.58
C PRO A 42 -11.90 -12.04 -3.91
N GLN A 43 -11.15 -10.94 -3.89
CA GLN A 43 -10.86 -10.14 -5.08
C GLN A 43 -9.44 -10.43 -5.54
N THR A 44 -9.25 -10.56 -6.85
CA THR A 44 -7.93 -10.81 -7.45
C THR A 44 -7.27 -9.49 -7.85
N PHE A 45 -5.97 -9.39 -7.57
CA PHE A 45 -5.11 -8.28 -7.92
C PHE A 45 -3.88 -8.77 -8.67
N THR A 46 -3.36 -7.92 -9.54
CA THR A 46 -2.17 -8.20 -10.36
C THR A 46 -0.94 -7.51 -9.79
N GLU A 47 0.24 -7.87 -10.32
CA GLU A 47 1.55 -7.27 -10.01
C GLU A 47 1.48 -5.75 -9.78
N GLY A 48 2.12 -5.30 -8.69
CA GLY A 48 2.07 -3.91 -8.26
C GLY A 48 0.80 -3.54 -7.49
N GLY A 49 -0.12 -4.46 -7.20
CA GLY A 49 -1.37 -4.15 -6.48
C GLY A 49 -2.41 -3.48 -7.39
N MET A 50 -2.48 -3.95 -8.63
CA MET A 50 -3.28 -3.36 -9.70
C MET A 50 -4.60 -4.11 -9.91
N HIS A 51 -5.69 -3.38 -10.18
CA HIS A 51 -6.99 -3.91 -10.57
C HIS A 51 -7.58 -3.05 -11.70
N ASN A 52 -8.01 -3.67 -12.80
CA ASN A 52 -8.51 -2.98 -14.00
C ASN A 52 -7.59 -1.85 -14.51
N GLY A 53 -6.27 -2.04 -14.41
CA GLY A 53 -5.27 -1.05 -14.85
C GLY A 53 -4.98 0.09 -13.87
N TYR A 54 -5.60 0.10 -12.69
CA TYR A 54 -5.37 1.11 -11.65
C TYR A 54 -4.66 0.50 -10.44
N LYS A 55 -3.76 1.28 -9.83
CA LYS A 55 -3.15 0.97 -8.53
C LYS A 55 -4.19 1.20 -7.45
N VAL A 56 -4.61 0.13 -6.77
CA VAL A 56 -5.69 0.15 -5.78
C VAL A 56 -5.36 -0.59 -4.49
N LEU A 57 -4.20 -1.25 -4.42
CA LEU A 57 -3.77 -2.03 -3.27
C LEU A 57 -2.39 -1.59 -2.80
N TRP A 58 -2.24 -1.34 -1.50
CA TRP A 58 -1.02 -0.89 -0.84
C TRP A 58 -0.81 -1.66 0.47
N TRP A 59 0.38 -1.59 1.05
CA TRP A 59 0.64 -2.16 2.38
C TRP A 59 -0.12 -1.45 3.50
N GLN A 60 -0.33 -0.15 3.32
CA GLN A 60 -1.03 0.73 4.25
C GLN A 60 -1.70 1.86 3.45
N PRO A 61 -2.65 2.61 4.03
CA PRO A 61 -3.19 3.80 3.41
C PRO A 61 -2.04 4.71 2.91
N PRO A 62 -2.06 5.16 1.65
CA PRO A 62 -1.02 6.02 1.14
C PRO A 62 -0.98 7.32 1.94
N MET A 63 0.22 7.82 2.22
CA MET A 63 0.39 9.11 2.88
C MET A 63 -0.08 10.24 1.94
N ILE A 64 -1.28 10.77 2.18
CA ILE A 64 -1.84 11.86 1.37
C ILE A 64 -1.23 13.19 1.83
N PHE A 65 -0.06 13.52 1.30
CA PHE A 65 0.52 14.86 1.42
C PHE A 65 0.74 15.44 0.03
N THR A 66 -0.33 15.87 -0.62
CA THR A 66 -0.24 16.55 -1.92
C THR A 66 -0.03 18.04 -1.72
N PRO A 67 1.13 18.62 -2.09
CA PRO A 67 1.37 20.04 -1.97
C PRO A 67 0.34 20.85 -2.76
N ARG A 68 -0.24 21.87 -2.13
CA ARG A 68 -1.10 22.85 -2.80
C ARG A 68 -0.25 23.89 -3.53
N LYS A 69 -0.70 24.30 -4.72
CA LYS A 69 -0.09 25.39 -5.48
C LYS A 69 0.00 26.64 -4.60
N ARG A 70 1.15 27.33 -4.64
CA ARG A 70 1.46 28.57 -3.89
C ARG A 70 1.61 28.43 -2.38
N VAL A 71 1.76 27.21 -1.87
CA VAL A 71 2.13 26.96 -0.47
C VAL A 71 3.53 26.35 -0.45
N ASP A 72 4.41 26.87 0.41
CA ASP A 72 5.76 26.34 0.58
C ASP A 72 5.77 25.22 1.62
N TYR A 73 6.00 23.98 1.15
CA TYR A 73 6.06 22.79 2.00
C TYR A 73 7.48 22.41 2.40
N ARG A 74 8.52 23.16 2.01
CA ARG A 74 9.92 22.75 2.24
C ARG A 74 10.23 22.46 3.71
N HIS A 75 9.73 23.28 4.62
CA HIS A 75 9.90 23.05 6.05
C HIS A 75 9.18 21.76 6.49
N PHE A 76 7.93 21.57 6.08
CA PHE A 76 7.16 20.37 6.40
C PHE A 76 7.87 19.10 5.89
N LEU A 77 8.37 19.12 4.65
CA LEU A 77 9.12 18.01 4.07
C LEU A 77 10.39 17.70 4.87
N HIS A 78 11.10 18.71 5.38
CA HIS A 78 12.28 18.51 6.21
C HIS A 78 11.94 17.85 7.56
N ILE A 79 10.83 18.24 8.18
CA ILE A 79 10.34 17.59 9.41
C ILE A 79 9.97 16.12 9.14
N VAL A 80 9.24 15.86 8.05
CA VAL A 80 8.82 14.50 7.68
C VAL A 80 10.04 13.61 7.44
N ASP A 81 11.05 14.09 6.74
CA ASP A 81 12.30 13.34 6.52
C ASP A 81 13.03 13.05 7.84
N GLY A 82 13.20 14.06 8.71
CA GLY A 82 13.83 13.87 10.02
C GLY A 82 13.10 12.83 10.89
N LEU A 83 11.76 12.90 10.94
CA LEU A 83 10.94 11.92 11.66
C LEU A 83 11.05 10.52 11.04
N HIS A 84 11.03 10.42 9.71
CA HIS A 84 11.18 9.14 9.02
C HIS A 84 12.53 8.48 9.36
N GLN A 85 13.63 9.23 9.31
CA GLN A 85 14.96 8.72 9.70
C GLN A 85 15.01 8.30 11.17
N GLN A 86 14.40 9.07 12.07
CA GLN A 86 14.38 8.72 13.49
C GLN A 86 13.60 7.42 13.77
N LEU A 87 12.47 7.22 13.09
CA LEU A 87 11.60 6.08 13.32
C LEU A 87 12.06 4.80 12.60
N PHE A 88 12.65 4.93 11.41
CA PHE A 88 12.92 3.79 10.51
C PHE A 88 14.36 3.72 9.96
N GLY A 89 15.20 4.73 10.19
CA GLY A 89 16.54 4.83 9.58
C GLY A 89 17.57 3.79 10.08
N GLY A 90 17.22 2.98 11.09
CA GLY A 90 18.07 1.92 11.64
C GLY A 90 17.78 0.52 11.10
N GLU A 91 16.71 0.33 10.34
CA GLU A 91 16.36 -0.97 9.75
C GLU A 91 16.99 -1.07 8.35
N ARG A 92 18.07 -1.85 8.25
CA ARG A 92 18.69 -2.29 7.00
C ARG A 92 18.83 -3.80 7.01
#